data_AF-A0A1Y4JT09-F1
#
_entry.id   AF-A0A1Y4JT09-F1
#
_cell.length_a   1.000
_cell.length_b   1.000
_cell.length_c   1.000
_cell.angle_alpha   90.00
_cell.angle_beta   90.00
_cell.angle_gamma   90.00
#
_symmetry.space_group_name_H-M   'P 1'
#
loop_
_entity.id
_entity.type
_entity.pdbx_description
1 polymer ?
#
loop_
_entity_poly.entity_id
_entity_poly.type
_entity_poly.pdbx_seq_one_letter_code
_entity_poly.pdbx_strand_id
1 'polypeptide(L)'
;MICKNYNFMKAVLLVTVSVASLFAFTTHTVEQPEGTPLFITSIAPYKSGMIVAQKGVRKVTLYSSNYKERLHEWELNEIPTGVTVDGEQIITTVAGENENGVYLLSASVPSEKCFIKTASGACAPLVDTRSGKLYVCNQFAGTISEIDRKGKKELRTVRVLREPKSIVLDPEGRYLFVANFLPSQRADVDTVAACVSVIDIASFEKIKDIQLANGSNALRGMTLSPDNRYLLVTHNLGRFQVPTSQLQQGWMNTSAVSLVNVQTLNFEGAVLLDEPERGAAGIWDVKCTNDKIVISHSGTHEISVIDYQEFIQKFEQYPQKDALAYDLRFLYGIRQRIPLVGNGPRCFIIKEEHAIVPTYFSDTLNIVDLNTIDIQSIAMVKNRVESSINKGEKYFNDAAYCFQNWQSCNGCHPGDARMDAMNWDLMNDGIGNSKNCKSLLLSHVTPPAMISGIRASSYVAVRTGYKYIQFIDLPEEFATCVDEYLLSLKPLPSPFLINGELSEKAKRGRKVFEKFKCDECHSGPYYTDMQLHRIGEDVEFEKGWDTPTLREVWRTAPYLFDGRAATMKEVFEVYKHGIDKKISSKEADELAEYVNSL
;
A
#
# COMPACT_ATOMS: atom_id res chain seq x y z
N MET A 1 -40.04 11.26 -91.28
CA MET A 1 -39.66 12.35 -92.22
C MET A 1 -40.72 13.44 -92.05
N ILE A 2 -40.36 14.72 -91.84
CA ILE A 2 -41.29 15.86 -91.56
C ILE A 2 -41.96 15.77 -90.15
N CYS A 3 -42.51 16.81 -89.50
CA CYS A 3 -41.99 18.06 -88.86
C CYS A 3 -43.15 18.62 -87.96
N LYS A 4 -43.04 19.58 -87.01
CA LYS A 4 -41.96 20.44 -86.46
C LYS A 4 -42.32 20.84 -85.00
N ASN A 5 -41.46 21.61 -84.30
CA ASN A 5 -41.64 22.06 -82.89
C ASN A 5 -42.69 23.16 -82.67
N TYR A 6 -43.13 23.32 -81.40
CA TYR A 6 -43.50 24.62 -80.80
C TYR A 6 -42.90 24.79 -79.39
N ASN A 7 -42.61 26.04 -78.99
CA ASN A 7 -41.78 26.40 -77.83
C ASN A 7 -42.57 26.77 -76.56
N PHE A 8 -41.91 26.60 -75.40
CA PHE A 8 -42.28 27.21 -74.12
C PHE A 8 -41.81 28.68 -74.02
N MET A 9 -42.52 29.50 -73.22
CA MET A 9 -41.95 30.73 -72.64
C MET A 9 -42.46 31.00 -71.22
N LYS A 10 -41.66 31.73 -70.43
CA LYS A 10 -41.76 31.86 -68.96
C LYS A 10 -42.70 32.97 -68.50
N ALA A 11 -43.19 32.85 -67.26
CA ALA A 11 -43.48 33.98 -66.38
C ALA A 11 -42.94 33.67 -64.96
N VAL A 12 -42.52 34.69 -64.23
CA VAL A 12 -41.88 34.58 -62.90
C VAL A 12 -42.88 35.00 -61.81
N LEU A 13 -42.89 34.29 -60.68
CA LEU A 13 -43.51 34.76 -59.44
C LEU A 13 -42.49 34.64 -58.30
N LEU A 14 -42.15 35.78 -57.67
CA LEU A 14 -41.41 35.76 -56.40
C LEU A 14 -42.40 35.49 -55.26
N VAL A 15 -42.11 34.48 -54.44
CA VAL A 15 -42.75 34.29 -53.14
C VAL A 15 -41.67 34.30 -52.07
N THR A 16 -41.68 35.33 -51.23
CA THR A 16 -40.79 35.43 -50.06
C THR A 16 -41.32 34.53 -48.94
N VAL A 17 -40.71 33.36 -48.76
CA VAL A 17 -40.96 32.50 -47.60
C VAL A 17 -39.86 32.73 -46.56
N SER A 18 -40.23 33.33 -45.44
CA SER A 18 -39.34 33.50 -44.28
C SER A 18 -39.11 32.15 -43.60
N VAL A 19 -38.01 31.47 -43.92
CA VAL A 19 -37.59 30.25 -43.22
C VAL A 19 -36.98 30.65 -41.88
N ALA A 20 -37.75 30.46 -40.80
CA ALA A 20 -37.25 30.59 -39.44
C ALA A 20 -36.36 29.38 -39.11
N SER A 21 -35.04 29.54 -39.28
CA SER A 21 -34.06 28.53 -38.87
C SER A 21 -34.03 28.42 -37.35
N LEU A 22 -34.80 27.46 -36.81
CA LEU A 22 -34.58 26.95 -35.45
C LEU A 22 -33.21 26.26 -35.40
N PHE A 23 -32.17 27.05 -35.11
CA PHE A 23 -30.93 26.51 -34.59
C PHE A 23 -31.22 25.92 -33.21
N ALA A 24 -31.53 24.62 -33.19
CA ALA A 24 -31.33 23.82 -32.01
C ALA A 24 -29.83 23.89 -31.69
N PHE A 25 -29.45 24.77 -30.76
CA PHE A 25 -28.17 24.68 -30.08
C PHE A 25 -28.19 23.40 -29.27
N THR A 26 -27.85 22.28 -29.91
CA THR A 26 -27.22 21.17 -29.20
C THR A 26 -25.94 21.75 -28.62
N THR A 27 -26.00 22.10 -27.34
CA THR A 27 -24.79 22.28 -26.54
C THR A 27 -24.09 20.93 -26.56
N HIS A 28 -23.20 20.75 -27.53
CA HIS A 28 -22.05 19.90 -27.37
C HIS A 28 -21.26 20.51 -26.21
N THR A 29 -21.64 20.12 -24.99
CA THR A 29 -20.70 20.02 -23.89
C THR A 29 -19.58 19.15 -24.42
N VAL A 30 -18.54 19.80 -24.93
CA VAL A 30 -17.25 19.16 -25.20
C VAL A 30 -16.87 18.55 -23.86
N GLU A 31 -16.96 17.23 -23.75
CA GLU A 31 -16.46 16.53 -22.57
C GLU A 31 -14.99 16.90 -22.49
N GLN A 32 -14.64 17.78 -21.54
CA GLN A 32 -13.24 18.01 -21.25
C GLN A 32 -12.66 16.65 -20.88
N PRO A 33 -11.49 16.26 -21.42
CA PRO A 33 -10.85 15.06 -20.98
C PRO A 33 -10.51 15.25 -19.50
N GLU A 34 -11.20 14.52 -18.62
CA GLU A 34 -10.89 14.45 -17.18
C GLU A 34 -9.52 13.78 -16.91
N GLY A 35 -8.70 13.57 -17.95
CA GLY A 35 -7.73 12.49 -18.16
C GLY A 35 -6.58 12.34 -17.18
N THR A 36 -6.54 13.13 -16.11
CA THR A 36 -5.66 12.97 -14.95
C THR A 36 -6.11 11.75 -14.13
N PRO A 37 -5.24 10.76 -13.89
CA PRO A 37 -5.57 9.62 -13.05
C PRO A 37 -5.94 9.99 -11.61
N LEU A 38 -6.91 9.30 -11.01
CA LEU A 38 -7.41 9.60 -9.66
C LEU A 38 -6.59 8.89 -8.59
N PHE A 39 -6.08 7.68 -8.87
CA PHE A 39 -5.34 6.85 -7.93
C PHE A 39 -6.10 6.68 -6.60
N ILE A 40 -7.28 6.05 -6.68
CA ILE A 40 -8.24 5.97 -5.57
C ILE A 40 -7.65 5.22 -4.38
N THR A 41 -7.54 5.90 -3.23
CA THR A 41 -6.91 5.35 -2.01
C THR A 41 -7.91 4.68 -1.08
N SER A 42 -9.16 5.16 -1.05
CA SER A 42 -10.22 4.65 -0.18
C SER A 42 -11.59 5.09 -0.70
N ILE A 43 -12.61 4.29 -0.42
CA ILE A 43 -14.01 4.61 -0.69
C ILE A 43 -14.90 4.27 0.50
N ALA A 44 -16.00 5.00 0.68
CA ALA A 44 -16.98 4.78 1.74
C ALA A 44 -18.41 4.93 1.23
N PRO A 45 -19.37 4.10 1.70
CA PRO A 45 -20.77 4.24 1.32
C PRO A 45 -21.36 5.57 1.83
N TYR A 46 -22.24 6.19 1.05
CA TYR A 46 -22.97 7.38 1.46
C TYR A 46 -24.45 7.26 1.06
N LYS A 47 -25.36 7.90 1.79
CA LYS A 47 -26.81 7.79 1.54
C LYS A 47 -27.24 8.16 0.10
N SER A 48 -26.50 9.06 -0.55
CA SER A 48 -26.74 9.48 -1.94
C SER A 48 -25.74 8.90 -2.95
N GLY A 49 -24.92 7.91 -2.55
CA GLY A 49 -23.94 7.24 -3.41
C GLY A 49 -22.69 6.79 -2.66
N MET A 50 -21.54 7.40 -2.97
CA MET A 50 -20.23 6.97 -2.47
C MET A 50 -19.27 8.14 -2.31
N ILE A 51 -18.50 8.14 -1.23
CA ILE A 51 -17.36 9.06 -1.06
C ILE A 51 -16.09 8.37 -1.56
N VAL A 52 -15.25 9.11 -2.29
CA VAL A 52 -14.01 8.61 -2.90
C VAL A 52 -12.84 9.52 -2.54
N ALA A 53 -11.78 8.95 -1.95
CA ALA A 53 -10.50 9.61 -1.71
C ALA A 53 -9.55 9.40 -2.89
N GLN A 54 -8.97 10.48 -3.43
CA GLN A 54 -8.25 10.48 -4.71
C GLN A 54 -6.84 11.09 -4.55
N LYS A 55 -5.80 10.25 -4.62
CA LYS A 55 -4.39 10.70 -4.49
C LYS A 55 -3.96 11.62 -5.64
N GLY A 56 -4.30 11.26 -6.88
CA GLY A 56 -3.78 11.91 -8.08
C GLY A 56 -4.22 13.37 -8.27
N VAL A 57 -5.37 13.73 -7.70
CA VAL A 57 -5.92 15.10 -7.74
C VAL A 57 -6.01 15.77 -6.36
N ARG A 58 -5.62 15.08 -5.27
CA ARG A 58 -5.74 15.54 -3.86
C ARG A 58 -7.15 15.99 -3.47
N LYS A 59 -8.15 15.21 -3.86
CA LYS A 59 -9.57 15.49 -3.56
C LYS A 59 -10.25 14.36 -2.81
N VAL A 60 -11.33 14.73 -2.13
CA VAL A 60 -12.43 13.80 -1.83
C VAL A 60 -13.64 14.19 -2.67
N THR A 61 -14.30 13.21 -3.28
CA THR A 61 -15.45 13.43 -4.17
C THR A 61 -16.64 12.60 -3.68
N LEU A 62 -17.82 13.23 -3.60
CA LEU A 62 -19.10 12.54 -3.46
C LEU A 62 -19.64 12.21 -4.86
N TYR A 63 -19.80 10.93 -5.15
CA TYR A 63 -20.46 10.41 -6.35
C TYR A 63 -21.94 10.09 -6.07
N SER A 64 -22.75 10.16 -7.12
CA SER A 64 -24.16 9.76 -7.16
C SER A 64 -24.38 8.26 -6.85
N SER A 65 -25.64 7.88 -6.60
CA SER A 65 -26.04 6.49 -6.32
C SER A 65 -25.91 5.54 -7.50
N ASN A 66 -25.83 6.06 -8.73
CA ASN A 66 -25.47 5.31 -9.93
C ASN A 66 -23.96 5.38 -10.25
N TYR A 67 -23.18 6.07 -9.40
CA TYR A 67 -21.73 6.28 -9.46
C TYR A 67 -21.18 6.98 -10.72
N LYS A 68 -22.06 7.57 -11.54
CA LYS A 68 -21.68 8.22 -12.82
C LYS A 68 -21.44 9.73 -12.71
N GLU A 69 -22.01 10.38 -11.70
CA GLU A 69 -21.99 11.84 -11.56
C GLU A 69 -21.21 12.24 -10.30
N ARG A 70 -20.30 13.21 -10.45
CA ARG A 70 -19.61 13.85 -9.33
C ARG A 70 -20.54 14.94 -8.77
N LEU A 71 -21.15 14.68 -7.62
CA LEU A 71 -22.10 15.60 -6.99
C LEU A 71 -21.38 16.75 -6.26
N HIS A 72 -20.23 16.44 -5.64
CA HIS A 72 -19.45 17.43 -4.91
C HIS A 72 -17.97 17.02 -4.78
N GLU A 73 -17.06 18.00 -4.70
CA GLU A 73 -15.62 17.80 -4.54
C GLU A 73 -15.03 18.71 -3.45
N TRP A 74 -14.24 18.15 -2.55
CA TRP A 74 -13.47 18.87 -1.53
C TRP A 74 -11.98 18.82 -1.88
N GLU A 75 -11.39 19.99 -2.17
CA GLU A 75 -9.94 20.14 -2.34
C GLU A 75 -9.21 19.98 -1.00
N LEU A 76 -8.10 19.24 -0.99
CA LEU A 76 -7.28 18.97 0.20
C LEU A 76 -5.84 19.50 0.01
N ASN A 77 -5.20 19.89 1.11
CA ASN A 77 -3.84 20.43 1.07
C ASN A 77 -2.83 19.31 0.72
N GLU A 78 -3.06 18.13 1.29
CA GLU A 78 -2.19 16.95 1.20
C GLU A 78 -2.96 15.72 0.67
N ILE A 79 -2.23 14.64 0.39
CA ILE A 79 -2.78 13.43 -0.23
C ILE A 79 -3.79 12.75 0.72
N PRO A 80 -5.04 12.50 0.27
CA PRO A 80 -5.99 11.72 1.06
C PRO A 80 -5.63 10.24 1.05
N THR A 81 -5.53 9.66 2.24
CA THR A 81 -5.06 8.29 2.49
C THR A 81 -6.17 7.33 2.92
N GLY A 82 -7.33 7.85 3.31
CA GLY A 82 -8.44 7.09 3.87
C GLY A 82 -9.70 7.94 3.99
N VAL A 83 -10.87 7.33 3.90
CA VAL A 83 -12.15 8.01 4.13
C VAL A 83 -13.17 7.09 4.79
N THR A 84 -13.97 7.67 5.69
CA THR A 84 -15.13 7.04 6.31
C THR A 84 -16.24 8.08 6.50
N VAL A 85 -17.44 7.63 6.87
CA VAL A 85 -18.66 8.43 6.97
C VAL A 85 -19.37 8.13 8.28
N ASP A 86 -19.89 9.16 8.94
CA ASP A 86 -20.83 9.03 10.05
C ASP A 86 -21.93 10.10 9.93
N GLY A 87 -23.14 9.66 9.55
CA GLY A 87 -24.24 10.55 9.18
C GLY A 87 -23.89 11.44 7.98
N GLU A 88 -24.06 12.76 8.13
CA GLU A 88 -23.68 13.77 7.12
C GLU A 88 -22.17 14.12 7.14
N GLN A 89 -21.44 13.67 8.17
CA GLN A 89 -20.03 14.02 8.32
C GLN A 89 -19.17 13.01 7.55
N ILE A 90 -18.30 13.54 6.71
CA ILE A 90 -17.27 12.81 5.99
C ILE A 90 -15.96 13.02 6.75
N ILE A 91 -15.28 11.93 7.08
CA ILE A 91 -14.01 11.95 7.81
C ILE A 91 -12.94 11.41 6.86
N THR A 92 -11.98 12.24 6.47
CA THR A 92 -10.87 11.83 5.60
C THR A 92 -9.52 12.09 6.26
N THR A 93 -8.62 11.11 6.19
CA THR A 93 -7.23 11.26 6.62
C THR A 93 -6.38 11.79 5.48
N VAL A 94 -5.42 12.66 5.79
CA VAL A 94 -4.40 13.13 4.86
C VAL A 94 -3.01 12.94 5.43
N ALA A 95 -2.07 12.58 4.57
CA ALA A 95 -0.65 12.52 4.91
C ALA A 95 0.19 13.10 3.77
N GLY A 96 1.23 13.84 4.13
CA GLY A 96 2.13 14.49 3.18
C GLY A 96 3.29 15.19 3.88
N GLU A 97 3.97 16.05 3.12
CA GLU A 97 5.22 16.70 3.57
C GLU A 97 4.95 17.79 4.64
N ASN A 98 3.82 18.48 4.56
CA ASN A 98 3.51 19.66 5.37
C ASN A 98 2.48 19.36 6.47
N GLU A 99 1.41 18.62 6.13
CA GLU A 99 0.30 18.35 7.04
C GLU A 99 -0.03 16.85 7.12
N ASN A 100 -0.29 16.38 8.34
CA ASN A 100 -0.71 15.01 8.64
C ASN A 100 -1.85 15.08 9.66
N GLY A 101 -2.97 14.42 9.36
CA GLY A 101 -4.14 14.48 10.23
C GLY A 101 -5.45 14.12 9.54
N VAL A 102 -6.54 14.69 10.05
CA VAL A 102 -7.92 14.41 9.65
C VAL A 102 -8.61 15.69 9.23
N TYR A 103 -9.34 15.66 8.12
CA TYR A 103 -10.40 16.62 7.84
C TYR A 103 -11.77 16.04 8.21
N LEU A 104 -12.54 16.83 8.97
CA LEU A 104 -13.98 16.68 9.12
C LEU A 104 -14.62 17.59 8.07
N LEU A 105 -15.38 17.01 7.16
CA LEU A 105 -16.07 17.67 6.05
C LEU A 105 -17.59 17.46 6.19
N SER A 106 -18.38 18.41 5.68
CA SER A 106 -19.84 18.34 5.71
C SER A 106 -20.42 18.16 4.30
N ALA A 107 -21.21 17.11 4.08
CA ALA A 107 -21.90 16.88 2.82
C ALA A 107 -23.04 17.89 2.58
N SER A 108 -23.67 18.39 3.64
CA SER A 108 -24.77 19.36 3.57
C SER A 108 -24.28 20.82 3.53
N VAL A 109 -23.07 21.08 4.02
CA VAL A 109 -22.40 22.39 3.97
C VAL A 109 -20.98 22.22 3.39
N PRO A 110 -20.83 22.08 2.07
CA PRO A 110 -19.56 21.98 1.35
C PRO A 110 -18.37 22.80 1.87
N SER A 111 -18.61 24.05 2.27
CA SER A 111 -17.58 24.98 2.76
C SER A 111 -17.13 24.71 4.21
N GLU A 112 -17.84 23.88 4.97
CA GLU A 112 -17.43 23.47 6.31
C GLU A 112 -16.35 22.38 6.23
N LYS A 113 -15.12 22.79 6.50
CA LYS A 113 -13.93 21.94 6.59
C LYS A 113 -13.16 22.28 7.86
N CYS A 114 -12.92 21.28 8.71
CA CYS A 114 -12.15 21.41 9.94
C CYS A 114 -10.99 20.42 9.92
N PHE A 115 -9.77 20.89 10.21
CA PHE A 115 -8.58 20.05 10.30
C PHE A 115 -8.22 19.73 11.75
N ILE A 116 -7.86 18.49 12.02
CA ILE A 116 -7.30 18.02 13.29
C ILE A 116 -5.96 17.37 12.97
N LYS A 117 -4.86 17.99 13.40
CA LYS A 117 -3.51 17.46 13.23
C LYS A 117 -3.32 16.18 14.07
N THR A 118 -2.63 15.19 13.51
CA THR A 118 -2.17 13.98 14.22
C THR A 118 -0.67 13.78 13.98
N ALA A 119 -0.12 12.63 14.36
CA ALA A 119 1.27 12.28 14.05
C ALA A 119 1.45 11.84 12.58
N SER A 120 2.70 11.64 12.15
CA SER A 120 3.05 11.38 10.74
C SER A 120 2.43 10.10 10.17
N GLY A 121 1.89 10.20 8.96
CA GLY A 121 1.32 9.07 8.21
C GLY A 121 -0.14 8.75 8.55
N ALA A 122 -0.97 9.75 8.84
CA ALA A 122 -2.39 9.56 9.15
C ALA A 122 -3.11 8.76 8.04
N CYS A 123 -3.77 7.66 8.41
CA CYS A 123 -4.52 6.77 7.53
C CYS A 123 -5.58 5.96 8.31
N ALA A 124 -6.42 5.21 7.58
CA ALA A 124 -7.43 4.30 8.13
C ALA A 124 -8.31 4.90 9.26
N PRO A 125 -9.13 5.92 8.96
CA PRO A 125 -10.04 6.51 9.95
C PRO A 125 -11.17 5.53 10.30
N LEU A 126 -11.35 5.25 11.59
CA LEU A 126 -12.38 4.38 12.14
C LEU A 126 -13.22 5.12 13.18
N VAL A 127 -14.53 5.26 12.91
CA VAL A 127 -15.48 5.83 13.87
C VAL A 127 -16.05 4.72 14.74
N ASP A 128 -15.93 4.85 16.06
CA ASP A 128 -16.80 4.12 16.99
C ASP A 128 -18.08 4.92 17.20
N THR A 129 -19.19 4.42 16.64
CA THR A 129 -20.50 5.06 16.74
C THR A 129 -21.11 4.99 18.14
N ARG A 130 -20.60 4.12 19.04
CA ARG A 130 -21.08 3.97 20.41
C ARG A 130 -20.58 5.11 21.30
N SER A 131 -19.28 5.39 21.26
CA SER A 131 -18.65 6.48 22.02
C SER A 131 -18.59 7.82 21.27
N GLY A 132 -18.77 7.80 19.94
CA GLY A 132 -18.56 8.94 19.05
C GLY A 132 -17.08 9.30 18.83
N LYS A 133 -16.14 8.46 19.27
CA LYS A 133 -14.70 8.65 19.08
C LYS A 133 -14.29 8.29 17.64
N LEU A 134 -13.15 8.84 17.25
CA LEU A 134 -12.46 8.51 16.00
C LEU A 134 -11.07 7.99 16.33
N TYR A 135 -10.71 6.87 15.74
CA TYR A 135 -9.38 6.27 15.80
C TYR A 135 -8.69 6.40 14.44
N VAL A 136 -7.40 6.74 14.45
CA VAL A 136 -6.59 6.98 13.24
C VAL A 136 -5.22 6.32 13.39
N CYS A 137 -4.78 5.60 12.36
CA CYS A 137 -3.44 5.06 12.29
C CYS A 137 -2.46 6.14 11.83
N ASN A 138 -1.40 6.40 12.61
CA ASN A 138 -0.28 7.23 12.17
C ASN A 138 0.86 6.30 11.71
N GLN A 139 0.82 5.90 10.44
CA GLN A 139 1.67 4.88 9.84
C GLN A 139 3.15 5.13 10.14
N PHE A 140 3.66 6.33 9.85
CA PHE A 140 5.09 6.61 9.99
C PHE A 140 5.52 6.88 11.43
N ALA A 141 4.61 7.36 12.28
CA ALA A 141 4.88 7.55 13.71
C ALA A 141 4.78 6.25 14.55
N GLY A 142 4.16 5.17 14.03
CA GLY A 142 3.96 3.93 14.78
C GLY A 142 2.97 4.06 15.93
N THR A 143 1.95 4.91 15.79
CA THR A 143 0.96 5.20 16.84
C THR A 143 -0.47 5.16 16.32
N ILE A 144 -1.44 4.98 17.23
CA ILE A 144 -2.87 5.25 16.99
C ILE A 144 -3.28 6.50 17.76
N SER A 145 -4.02 7.41 17.13
CA SER A 145 -4.64 8.57 17.77
C SER A 145 -6.09 8.29 18.18
N GLU A 146 -6.49 8.68 19.38
CA GLU A 146 -7.90 8.80 19.78
C GLU A 146 -8.32 10.28 19.66
N ILE A 147 -9.39 10.56 18.91
CA ILE A 147 -9.83 11.91 18.56
C ILE A 147 -11.26 12.15 19.07
N ASP A 148 -11.45 13.30 19.72
CA ASP A 148 -12.78 13.87 19.98
C ASP A 148 -13.22 14.72 18.78
N ARG A 149 -14.15 14.18 17.99
CA ARG A 149 -14.73 14.86 16.83
C ARG A 149 -15.56 16.10 17.20
N LYS A 150 -16.19 16.14 18.38
CA LYS A 150 -16.99 17.28 18.85
C LYS A 150 -16.10 18.39 19.41
N GLY A 151 -15.13 18.02 20.24
CA GLY A 151 -14.08 18.91 20.74
C GLY A 151 -13.01 19.29 19.71
N LYS A 152 -13.05 18.70 18.51
CA LYS A 152 -12.16 18.96 17.37
C LYS A 152 -10.67 18.84 17.73
N LYS A 153 -10.30 17.81 18.50
CA LYS A 153 -8.93 17.60 19.00
C LYS A 153 -8.56 16.13 19.17
N GLU A 154 -7.27 15.84 19.01
CA GLU A 154 -6.65 14.62 19.54
C GLU A 154 -6.71 14.63 21.07
N LEU A 155 -6.98 13.47 21.68
CA LEU A 155 -7.06 13.29 23.13
C LEU A 155 -5.81 12.65 23.70
N ARG A 156 -5.34 11.58 23.05
CA ARG A 156 -4.20 10.75 23.44
C ARG A 156 -3.74 9.91 22.26
N THR A 157 -2.51 9.43 22.32
CA THR A 157 -1.93 8.47 21.37
C THR A 157 -1.41 7.25 22.09
N VAL A 158 -1.42 6.10 21.43
CA VAL A 158 -0.85 4.83 21.93
C VAL A 158 0.13 4.28 20.90
N ARG A 159 1.27 3.76 21.36
CA ARG A 159 2.32 3.21 20.49
C ARG A 159 2.03 1.75 20.15
N VAL A 160 2.10 1.44 18.87
CA VAL A 160 1.97 0.08 18.30
C VAL A 160 3.30 -0.36 17.70
N LEU A 161 3.29 -1.36 16.81
CA LEU A 161 4.49 -1.75 16.07
C LEU A 161 4.60 -0.93 14.77
N ARG A 162 5.25 -1.48 13.76
CA ARG A 162 5.71 -0.73 12.59
C ARG A 162 4.61 -0.52 11.55
N GLU A 163 4.46 0.72 11.11
CA GLU A 163 3.56 1.11 10.02
C GLU A 163 2.12 0.59 10.20
N PRO A 164 1.37 1.01 11.24
CA PRO A 164 -0.04 0.68 11.36
C PRO A 164 -0.82 1.13 10.10
N LYS A 165 -1.52 0.19 9.47
CA LYS A 165 -2.09 0.33 8.12
C LYS A 165 -3.61 0.25 8.06
N SER A 166 -4.19 -0.51 8.99
CA SER A 166 -5.61 -0.80 9.07
C SER A 166 -5.99 -1.04 10.52
N ILE A 167 -7.23 -0.70 10.88
CA ILE A 167 -7.75 -0.79 12.24
C ILE A 167 -9.21 -1.26 12.22
N VAL A 168 -9.55 -2.20 13.11
CA VAL A 168 -10.89 -2.80 13.22
C VAL A 168 -11.30 -2.82 14.69
N LEU A 169 -12.55 -2.45 14.96
CA LEU A 169 -13.19 -2.53 16.27
C LEU A 169 -13.70 -3.97 16.50
N ASP A 170 -13.53 -4.52 17.71
CA ASP A 170 -14.15 -5.80 18.05
C ASP A 170 -15.69 -5.67 18.19
N PRO A 171 -16.43 -6.79 18.12
CA PRO A 171 -17.90 -6.79 18.18
C PRO A 171 -18.44 -6.09 19.44
N GLU A 172 -17.75 -6.23 20.57
CA GLU A 172 -18.21 -5.72 21.87
C GLU A 172 -17.74 -4.27 22.16
N GLY A 173 -16.83 -3.71 21.36
CA GLY A 173 -16.28 -2.36 21.60
C GLY A 173 -15.30 -2.27 22.77
N ARG A 174 -14.61 -3.37 23.06
CA ARG A 174 -13.55 -3.50 24.07
C ARG A 174 -12.15 -3.34 23.46
N TYR A 175 -11.94 -3.78 22.22
CA TYR A 175 -10.61 -3.86 21.60
C TYR A 175 -10.56 -3.20 20.22
N LEU A 176 -9.42 -2.56 19.94
CA LEU A 176 -9.01 -2.20 18.59
C LEU A 176 -7.92 -3.18 18.14
N PHE A 177 -8.14 -3.83 17.01
CA PHE A 177 -7.13 -4.61 16.30
C PHE A 177 -6.45 -3.73 15.26
N VAL A 178 -5.11 -3.75 15.22
CA VAL A 178 -4.29 -2.90 14.35
C VAL A 178 -3.34 -3.76 13.53
N ALA A 179 -3.45 -3.72 12.21
CA ALA A 179 -2.50 -4.34 11.29
C ALA A 179 -1.22 -3.50 11.23
N ASN A 180 -0.11 -4.05 11.72
CA ASN A 180 1.21 -3.44 11.53
C ASN A 180 1.79 -3.96 10.21
N PHE A 181 2.08 -3.05 9.28
CA PHE A 181 2.37 -3.40 7.88
C PHE A 181 3.60 -4.28 7.71
N LEU A 182 4.62 -4.15 8.56
CA LEU A 182 5.92 -4.81 8.41
C LEU A 182 6.37 -5.48 9.72
N PRO A 183 7.18 -6.56 9.64
CA PRO A 183 7.92 -7.07 10.78
C PRO A 183 8.72 -5.98 11.50
N SER A 184 8.81 -6.11 12.83
CA SER A 184 9.53 -5.18 13.72
C SER A 184 10.75 -5.80 14.41
N GLN A 185 10.97 -7.12 14.27
CA GLN A 185 12.16 -7.80 14.78
C GLN A 185 13.34 -7.73 13.81
N ARG A 186 14.46 -8.33 14.22
CA ARG A 186 15.60 -8.68 13.36
C ARG A 186 15.15 -9.60 12.23
N ALA A 187 15.89 -9.62 11.12
CA ALA A 187 15.64 -10.51 9.99
C ALA A 187 16.55 -11.76 9.96
N ASP A 188 17.55 -11.86 10.84
CA ASP A 188 18.51 -12.97 10.95
C ASP A 188 18.08 -14.07 11.95
N VAL A 189 16.77 -14.26 12.12
CA VAL A 189 16.19 -15.21 13.09
C VAL A 189 15.23 -16.19 12.41
N ASP A 190 15.03 -17.36 13.00
CA ASP A 190 14.20 -18.45 12.45
C ASP A 190 12.74 -18.06 12.15
N THR A 191 12.22 -17.03 12.82
CA THR A 191 10.86 -16.53 12.61
C THR A 191 10.84 -15.02 12.43
N VAL A 192 10.49 -14.58 11.23
CA VAL A 192 10.31 -13.17 10.85
C VAL A 192 8.85 -12.99 10.42
N ALA A 193 8.07 -12.28 11.22
CA ALA A 193 6.64 -12.15 11.02
C ALA A 193 6.16 -10.74 11.42
N ALA A 194 5.11 -10.30 10.76
CA ALA A 194 4.35 -9.12 11.16
C ALA A 194 3.22 -9.51 12.14
N CYS A 195 2.72 -8.52 12.87
CA CYS A 195 1.82 -8.75 14.00
C CYS A 195 0.58 -7.86 13.92
N VAL A 196 -0.53 -8.34 14.49
CA VAL A 196 -1.69 -7.52 14.82
C VAL A 196 -1.54 -7.03 16.26
N SER A 197 -1.47 -5.71 16.48
CA SER A 197 -1.52 -5.15 17.84
C SER A 197 -2.97 -5.09 18.34
N VAL A 198 -3.18 -5.40 19.63
CA VAL A 198 -4.47 -5.28 20.31
C VAL A 198 -4.37 -4.15 21.33
N ILE A 199 -5.29 -3.17 21.25
CA ILE A 199 -5.41 -2.07 22.19
C ILE A 199 -6.72 -2.24 22.97
N ASP A 200 -6.67 -2.15 24.30
CA ASP A 200 -7.86 -2.04 25.13
C ASP A 200 -8.41 -0.61 25.05
N ILE A 201 -9.72 -0.45 24.80
CA ILE A 201 -10.32 0.87 24.56
C ILE A 201 -10.51 1.66 25.86
N ALA A 202 -10.73 0.99 26.99
CA ALA A 202 -10.95 1.66 28.26
C ALA A 202 -9.65 2.32 28.78
N SER A 203 -8.54 1.58 28.80
CA SER A 203 -7.23 2.14 29.14
C SER A 203 -6.60 2.93 28.00
N PHE A 204 -6.89 2.56 26.74
CA PHE A 204 -6.17 2.96 25.53
C PHE A 204 -4.68 2.59 25.55
N GLU A 205 -4.40 1.40 26.10
CA GLU A 205 -3.07 0.80 26.14
C GLU A 205 -3.01 -0.43 25.23
N LYS A 206 -1.85 -0.66 24.62
CA LYS A 206 -1.59 -1.88 23.85
C LYS A 206 -1.37 -3.05 24.79
N ILE A 207 -2.28 -4.03 24.77
CA ILE A 207 -2.28 -5.18 25.68
C ILE A 207 -1.63 -6.44 25.10
N LYS A 208 -1.54 -6.57 23.77
CA LYS A 208 -0.98 -7.75 23.09
C LYS A 208 -0.45 -7.39 21.70
N ASP A 209 0.57 -8.11 21.25
CA ASP A 209 0.91 -8.23 19.83
C ASP A 209 0.71 -9.69 19.43
N ILE A 210 -0.11 -9.92 18.41
CA ILE A 210 -0.45 -11.25 17.89
C ILE A 210 0.41 -11.49 16.65
N GLN A 211 1.47 -12.27 16.81
CA GLN A 211 2.32 -12.68 15.69
C GLN A 211 1.55 -13.60 14.75
N LEU A 212 1.62 -13.33 13.44
CA LEU A 212 1.04 -14.19 12.40
C LEU A 212 2.05 -15.27 11.96
N ALA A 213 1.75 -15.98 10.86
CA ALA A 213 2.63 -16.99 10.28
C ALA A 213 4.03 -16.45 9.95
N ASN A 214 5.06 -17.32 10.00
CA ASN A 214 6.41 -16.99 9.58
C ASN A 214 6.44 -16.54 8.11
N GLY A 215 7.13 -15.43 7.80
CA GLY A 215 7.11 -14.79 6.48
C GLY A 215 5.92 -13.86 6.24
N SER A 216 5.05 -13.62 7.22
CA SER A 216 3.97 -12.64 7.09
C SER A 216 4.52 -11.21 7.00
N ASN A 217 4.11 -10.48 5.97
CA ASN A 217 4.47 -9.07 5.76
C ASN A 217 3.45 -8.34 4.90
N ALA A 218 3.62 -7.03 4.79
CA ALA A 218 2.76 -6.14 4.02
C ALA A 218 1.27 -6.30 4.39
N LEU A 219 0.93 -6.37 5.69
CA LEU A 219 -0.47 -6.52 6.15
C LEU A 219 -1.33 -5.36 5.64
N ARG A 220 -2.45 -5.67 4.98
CA ARG A 220 -3.34 -4.70 4.33
C ARG A 220 -4.71 -4.65 4.99
N GLY A 221 -5.70 -5.29 4.36
CA GLY A 221 -7.09 -5.30 4.79
C GLY A 221 -7.26 -6.08 6.09
N MET A 222 -8.25 -5.64 6.86
CA MET A 222 -8.80 -6.41 7.96
C MET A 222 -10.31 -6.28 7.98
N THR A 223 -10.99 -7.34 8.40
CA THR A 223 -12.44 -7.35 8.66
C THR A 223 -12.79 -8.47 9.63
N LEU A 224 -13.97 -8.42 10.23
CA LEU A 224 -14.49 -9.53 11.03
C LEU A 224 -15.13 -10.57 10.10
N SER A 225 -15.07 -11.85 10.48
CA SER A 225 -15.86 -12.91 9.85
C SER A 225 -17.37 -12.64 10.03
N PRO A 226 -18.25 -13.19 9.17
CA PRO A 226 -19.70 -12.99 9.28
C PRO A 226 -20.28 -13.38 10.65
N ASP A 227 -19.70 -14.37 11.31
CA ASP A 227 -20.07 -14.83 12.65
C ASP A 227 -19.36 -14.08 13.80
N ASN A 228 -18.53 -13.09 13.47
CA ASN A 228 -17.72 -12.27 14.37
C ASN A 228 -16.69 -13.02 15.24
N ARG A 229 -16.44 -14.31 15.01
CA ARG A 229 -15.49 -15.12 15.81
C ARG A 229 -14.03 -14.87 15.44
N TYR A 230 -13.76 -14.49 14.19
CA TYR A 230 -12.41 -14.31 13.66
C TYR A 230 -12.23 -12.92 13.04
N LEU A 231 -11.08 -12.33 13.29
CA LEU A 231 -10.52 -11.24 12.50
C LEU A 231 -9.77 -11.86 11.32
N LEU A 232 -10.18 -11.54 10.10
CA LEU A 232 -9.52 -11.90 8.86
C LEU A 232 -8.49 -10.80 8.52
N VAL A 233 -7.25 -11.20 8.25
CA VAL A 233 -6.13 -10.28 7.98
C VAL A 233 -5.44 -10.67 6.69
N THR A 234 -5.42 -9.80 5.68
CA THR A 234 -4.77 -10.09 4.40
C THR A 234 -3.32 -9.61 4.35
N HIS A 235 -2.42 -10.45 3.85
CA HIS A 235 -0.98 -10.16 3.85
C HIS A 235 -0.20 -10.99 2.81
N ASN A 236 0.99 -10.50 2.44
CA ASN A 236 2.00 -11.31 1.75
C ASN A 236 2.54 -12.37 2.73
N LEU A 237 2.92 -13.53 2.21
CA LEU A 237 3.57 -14.61 2.95
C LEU A 237 4.80 -15.07 2.16
N GLY A 238 5.97 -14.59 2.58
CA GLY A 238 7.26 -14.80 1.93
C GLY A 238 7.99 -16.06 2.41
N ARG A 239 8.72 -16.70 1.50
CA ARG A 239 9.55 -17.89 1.75
C ARG A 239 11.02 -17.51 1.82
N PHE A 240 11.32 -16.53 2.67
CA PHE A 240 12.64 -15.92 2.81
C PHE A 240 13.75 -16.88 3.27
N GLN A 241 13.38 -18.06 3.78
CA GLN A 241 14.29 -19.10 4.29
C GLN A 241 14.82 -20.06 3.20
N VAL A 242 14.39 -19.92 1.94
CA VAL A 242 14.88 -20.75 0.82
C VAL A 242 15.47 -19.88 -0.31
N PRO A 243 16.42 -20.40 -1.10
CA PRO A 243 17.01 -19.66 -2.21
C PRO A 243 15.95 -19.32 -3.27
N THR A 244 16.06 -18.14 -3.88
CA THR A 244 15.11 -17.65 -4.89
C THR A 244 15.36 -18.27 -6.28
N SER A 245 15.34 -19.60 -6.34
CA SER A 245 15.72 -20.39 -7.52
C SER A 245 14.56 -20.67 -8.49
N GLN A 246 13.31 -20.52 -8.05
CA GLN A 246 12.10 -20.76 -8.84
C GLN A 246 10.89 -19.99 -8.27
N LEU A 247 9.75 -20.02 -8.97
CA LEU A 247 8.49 -19.40 -8.52
C LEU A 247 7.33 -20.38 -8.33
N GLN A 248 7.35 -21.51 -9.04
CA GLN A 248 6.29 -22.52 -9.04
C GLN A 248 5.85 -22.85 -7.61
N GLN A 249 4.53 -22.98 -7.41
CA GLN A 249 3.92 -23.36 -6.13
C GLN A 249 4.28 -22.42 -4.97
N GLY A 250 4.49 -21.13 -5.25
CA GLY A 250 4.68 -20.11 -4.23
C GLY A 250 6.06 -20.14 -3.55
N TRP A 251 7.08 -20.64 -4.26
CA TRP A 251 8.42 -20.88 -3.73
C TRP A 251 9.12 -19.63 -3.19
N MET A 252 8.76 -18.43 -3.68
CA MET A 252 9.25 -17.16 -3.14
C MET A 252 8.20 -16.43 -2.31
N ASN A 253 7.01 -16.22 -2.88
CA ASN A 253 5.93 -15.47 -2.25
C ASN A 253 4.59 -16.16 -2.51
N THR A 254 3.71 -16.01 -1.53
CA THR A 254 2.30 -16.43 -1.56
C THR A 254 1.45 -15.29 -1.00
N SER A 255 0.17 -15.24 -1.36
CA SER A 255 -0.83 -14.35 -0.79
C SER A 255 -1.66 -15.12 0.22
N ALA A 256 -1.92 -14.55 1.39
CA ALA A 256 -2.62 -15.26 2.46
C ALA A 256 -3.67 -14.41 3.17
N VAL A 257 -4.65 -15.10 3.77
CA VAL A 257 -5.54 -14.55 4.79
C VAL A 257 -5.30 -15.30 6.11
N SER A 258 -4.86 -14.56 7.12
CA SER A 258 -4.70 -15.04 8.49
C SER A 258 -6.00 -14.91 9.28
N LEU A 259 -6.28 -15.91 10.13
CA LEU A 259 -7.37 -15.89 11.09
C LEU A 259 -6.83 -15.64 12.49
N VAL A 260 -7.37 -14.62 13.16
CA VAL A 260 -7.13 -14.32 14.57
C VAL A 260 -8.45 -14.45 15.33
N ASN A 261 -8.51 -15.30 16.34
CA ASN A 261 -9.69 -15.48 17.17
C ASN A 261 -9.91 -14.25 18.07
N VAL A 262 -11.08 -13.63 17.93
CA VAL A 262 -11.43 -12.35 18.58
C VAL A 262 -11.62 -12.51 20.09
N GLN A 263 -12.00 -13.70 20.56
CA GLN A 263 -12.23 -13.98 21.98
C GLN A 263 -10.93 -14.36 22.72
N THR A 264 -10.10 -15.21 22.13
CA THR A 264 -8.84 -15.67 22.73
C THR A 264 -7.65 -14.75 22.44
N LEU A 265 -7.82 -13.83 21.47
CA LEU A 265 -6.79 -12.95 20.94
C LEU A 265 -5.58 -13.73 20.39
N ASN A 266 -5.78 -14.92 19.83
CA ASN A 266 -4.72 -15.78 19.31
C ASN A 266 -4.78 -15.90 17.78
N PHE A 267 -3.62 -16.09 17.15
CA PHE A 267 -3.52 -16.53 15.76
C PHE A 267 -3.89 -18.01 15.66
N GLU A 268 -4.68 -18.37 14.65
CA GLU A 268 -5.32 -19.70 14.51
C GLU A 268 -4.94 -20.40 13.19
N GLY A 269 -4.19 -19.74 12.31
CA GLY A 269 -3.76 -20.27 11.01
C GLY A 269 -3.82 -19.24 9.88
N ALA A 270 -3.03 -19.45 8.84
CA ALA A 270 -3.00 -18.64 7.62
C ALA A 270 -3.35 -19.51 6.42
N VAL A 271 -4.39 -19.13 5.68
CA VAL A 271 -4.86 -19.84 4.48
C VAL A 271 -4.28 -19.17 3.23
N LEU A 272 -3.67 -19.95 2.35
CA LEU A 272 -3.18 -19.47 1.07
C LEU A 272 -4.33 -19.13 0.12
N LEU A 273 -4.16 -18.03 -0.61
CA LEU A 273 -5.07 -17.53 -1.63
C LEU A 273 -4.58 -17.87 -3.05
N ASP A 274 -3.43 -18.52 -3.17
CA ASP A 274 -2.87 -18.99 -4.43
C ASP A 274 -3.38 -20.40 -4.78
N GLU A 275 -3.17 -20.82 -6.02
CA GLU A 275 -3.49 -22.16 -6.54
C GLU A 275 -2.19 -22.83 -7.03
N PRO A 276 -2.05 -24.17 -7.05
CA PRO A 276 -0.79 -24.83 -7.41
C PRO A 276 -0.25 -24.43 -8.80
N GLU A 277 -1.17 -24.07 -9.71
CA GLU A 277 -0.89 -23.67 -11.09
C GLU A 277 -0.77 -22.14 -11.29
N ARG A 278 -1.22 -21.30 -10.34
CA ARG A 278 -1.33 -19.85 -10.50
C ARG A 278 -1.37 -19.07 -9.17
N GLY A 279 -0.53 -18.05 -9.06
CA GLY A 279 -0.52 -17.11 -7.93
C GLY A 279 -1.69 -16.11 -7.93
N ALA A 280 -1.96 -15.55 -6.76
CA ALA A 280 -2.96 -14.52 -6.47
C ALA A 280 -2.30 -13.24 -5.91
N ALA A 281 -1.14 -12.90 -6.46
CA ALA A 281 -0.24 -11.87 -5.97
C ALA A 281 -0.84 -10.46 -5.87
N GLY A 282 -0.20 -9.65 -5.04
CA GLY A 282 -0.63 -8.28 -4.78
C GLY A 282 -1.95 -8.24 -4.03
N ILE A 283 -2.06 -9.03 -2.98
CA ILE A 283 -3.17 -9.04 -2.02
C ILE A 283 -3.37 -7.66 -1.36
N TRP A 284 -4.62 -7.19 -1.28
CA TRP A 284 -4.98 -5.93 -0.63
C TRP A 284 -6.12 -6.06 0.38
N ASP A 285 -7.36 -5.74 0.01
CA ASP A 285 -8.45 -5.54 0.98
C ASP A 285 -9.31 -6.80 1.16
N VAL A 286 -9.99 -6.90 2.30
CA VAL A 286 -10.94 -7.98 2.63
C VAL A 286 -12.20 -7.40 3.28
N LYS A 287 -13.36 -7.93 2.89
CA LYS A 287 -14.69 -7.62 3.41
C LYS A 287 -15.54 -8.90 3.36
N CYS A 288 -16.61 -8.97 4.14
CA CYS A 288 -17.52 -10.11 4.13
C CYS A 288 -18.95 -9.66 3.80
N THR A 289 -19.74 -10.52 3.15
CA THR A 289 -21.21 -10.51 3.22
C THR A 289 -21.64 -11.30 4.47
N ASN A 290 -22.89 -11.76 4.55
CA ASN A 290 -23.32 -12.68 5.61
C ASN A 290 -22.80 -14.13 5.42
N ASP A 291 -22.40 -14.48 4.20
CA ASP A 291 -22.17 -15.84 3.73
C ASP A 291 -20.88 -16.00 2.90
N LYS A 292 -20.21 -14.91 2.50
CA LYS A 292 -19.02 -14.92 1.64
C LYS A 292 -17.90 -14.07 2.22
N ILE A 293 -16.65 -14.52 2.06
CA ILE A 293 -15.45 -13.69 2.19
C ILE A 293 -15.10 -13.16 0.80
N VAL A 294 -14.92 -11.84 0.66
CA VAL A 294 -14.46 -11.19 -0.58
C VAL A 294 -13.08 -10.59 -0.34
N ILE A 295 -12.15 -10.81 -1.27
CA ILE A 295 -10.74 -10.39 -1.15
C ILE A 295 -10.26 -9.79 -2.48
N SER A 296 -9.55 -8.66 -2.45
CA SER A 296 -9.01 -8.03 -3.67
C SER A 296 -7.53 -8.33 -3.92
N HIS A 297 -7.21 -8.61 -5.19
CA HIS A 297 -5.87 -8.91 -5.68
C HIS A 297 -5.43 -7.85 -6.70
N SER A 298 -4.76 -6.82 -6.21
CA SER A 298 -4.22 -5.71 -6.99
C SER A 298 -3.19 -6.15 -8.03
N GLY A 299 -2.46 -7.25 -7.79
CA GLY A 299 -1.41 -7.72 -8.71
C GLY A 299 -1.96 -8.54 -9.87
N THR A 300 -3.05 -9.29 -9.65
CA THR A 300 -3.68 -10.15 -10.67
C THR A 300 -4.99 -9.59 -11.23
N HIS A 301 -5.41 -8.40 -10.79
CA HIS A 301 -6.55 -7.61 -11.28
C HIS A 301 -7.92 -8.30 -11.12
N GLU A 302 -8.14 -8.92 -9.96
CA GLU A 302 -9.31 -9.75 -9.70
C GLU A 302 -9.74 -9.68 -8.23
N ILE A 303 -10.94 -10.20 -7.93
CA ILE A 303 -11.37 -10.52 -6.57
C ILE A 303 -11.54 -12.03 -6.39
N SER A 304 -11.25 -12.52 -5.20
CA SER A 304 -11.73 -13.82 -4.74
C SER A 304 -13.07 -13.65 -4.03
N VAL A 305 -14.01 -14.54 -4.32
CA VAL A 305 -15.26 -14.74 -3.57
C VAL A 305 -15.23 -16.15 -3.03
N ILE A 306 -15.38 -16.33 -1.72
CA ILE A 306 -15.17 -17.59 -1.01
C ILE A 306 -16.40 -17.86 -0.13
N ASP A 307 -17.00 -19.04 -0.21
CA ASP A 307 -18.09 -19.43 0.70
C ASP A 307 -17.59 -19.49 2.15
N TYR A 308 -18.20 -18.72 3.04
CA TYR A 308 -17.75 -18.62 4.43
C TYR A 308 -18.05 -19.88 5.25
N GLN A 309 -19.19 -20.53 5.01
CA GLN A 309 -19.63 -21.68 5.80
C GLN A 309 -18.75 -22.90 5.49
N GLU A 310 -18.52 -23.17 4.21
CA GLU A 310 -17.60 -24.24 3.78
C GLU A 310 -16.15 -23.90 4.16
N PHE A 311 -15.72 -22.64 4.02
CA PHE A 311 -14.40 -22.19 4.48
C PHE A 311 -14.19 -22.43 5.96
N ILE A 312 -15.12 -22.00 6.82
CA ILE A 312 -14.91 -22.09 8.27
C ILE A 312 -15.03 -23.53 8.77
N GLN A 313 -15.95 -24.32 8.21
CA GLN A 313 -16.04 -25.76 8.49
C GLN A 313 -14.73 -26.47 8.12
N LYS A 314 -14.21 -26.24 6.91
CA LYS A 314 -12.95 -26.84 6.45
C LYS A 314 -11.75 -26.36 7.26
N PHE A 315 -11.74 -25.09 7.66
CA PHE A 315 -10.69 -24.50 8.49
C PHE A 315 -10.66 -25.13 9.88
N GLU A 316 -11.81 -25.23 10.56
CA GLU A 316 -11.90 -25.79 11.91
C GLU A 316 -11.56 -27.29 11.96
N GLN A 317 -11.98 -28.03 10.93
CA GLN A 317 -11.70 -29.47 10.80
C GLN A 317 -10.25 -29.77 10.34
N TYR A 318 -9.47 -28.75 9.96
CA TYR A 318 -8.11 -28.95 9.45
C TYR A 318 -7.14 -29.41 10.57
N PRO A 319 -6.55 -30.61 10.49
CA PRO A 319 -5.89 -31.23 11.66
C PRO A 319 -4.66 -30.49 12.21
N GLN A 320 -3.89 -29.80 11.35
CA GLN A 320 -2.71 -29.03 11.73
C GLN A 320 -2.73 -27.67 11.05
N LYS A 321 -3.08 -26.62 11.80
CA LYS A 321 -3.30 -25.28 11.24
C LYS A 321 -2.06 -24.64 10.61
N ASP A 322 -0.87 -24.96 11.10
CA ASP A 322 0.39 -24.45 10.53
C ASP A 322 0.64 -24.94 9.10
N ALA A 323 0.09 -26.10 8.73
CA ALA A 323 0.21 -26.64 7.38
C ALA A 323 -0.69 -25.91 6.36
N LEU A 324 -1.71 -25.16 6.80
CA LEU A 324 -2.52 -24.29 5.93
C LEU A 324 -1.66 -23.26 5.20
N ALA A 325 -0.57 -22.81 5.83
CA ALA A 325 0.39 -21.89 5.26
C ALA A 325 1.22 -22.49 4.10
N TYR A 326 0.95 -23.75 3.70
CA TYR A 326 1.54 -24.44 2.56
C TYR A 326 0.50 -25.16 1.67
N ASP A 327 -0.79 -25.17 2.06
CA ASP A 327 -1.85 -25.88 1.34
C ASP A 327 -2.51 -25.03 0.25
N LEU A 328 -1.94 -25.07 -0.95
CA LEU A 328 -2.46 -24.44 -2.17
C LEU A 328 -3.81 -25.02 -2.64
N ARG A 329 -4.31 -26.11 -2.05
CA ARG A 329 -5.59 -26.75 -2.40
C ARG A 329 -6.70 -26.48 -1.38
N PHE A 330 -6.42 -25.71 -0.33
CA PHE A 330 -7.42 -25.43 0.71
C PHE A 330 -8.68 -24.75 0.14
N LEU A 331 -8.55 -23.88 -0.87
CA LEU A 331 -9.69 -23.16 -1.46
C LEU A 331 -10.38 -23.88 -2.63
N TYR A 332 -9.92 -25.07 -3.03
CA TYR A 332 -10.55 -25.84 -4.10
C TYR A 332 -12.01 -26.19 -3.77
N GLY A 333 -12.91 -25.91 -4.72
CA GLY A 333 -14.36 -26.13 -4.61
C GLY A 333 -15.14 -24.98 -3.95
N ILE A 334 -14.48 -24.19 -3.07
CA ILE A 334 -15.14 -23.22 -2.18
C ILE A 334 -14.89 -21.76 -2.57
N ARG A 335 -14.11 -21.52 -3.63
CA ARG A 335 -13.69 -20.20 -4.11
C ARG A 335 -13.97 -20.02 -5.59
N GLN A 336 -14.37 -18.80 -5.94
CA GLN A 336 -14.37 -18.28 -7.29
C GLN A 336 -13.41 -17.08 -7.41
N ARG A 337 -12.70 -17.02 -8.53
CA ARG A 337 -11.85 -15.88 -8.93
C ARG A 337 -12.56 -15.10 -10.02
N ILE A 338 -12.86 -13.83 -9.78
CA ILE A 338 -13.62 -12.96 -10.69
C ILE A 338 -12.67 -11.89 -11.25
N PRO A 339 -12.28 -11.96 -12.54
CA PRO A 339 -11.44 -10.96 -13.18
C PRO A 339 -12.20 -9.64 -13.32
N LEU A 340 -11.56 -8.51 -13.00
CA LEU A 340 -12.16 -7.19 -13.10
C LEU A 340 -11.79 -6.48 -14.41
N VAL A 341 -12.57 -5.46 -14.76
CA VAL A 341 -12.20 -4.51 -15.81
C VAL A 341 -11.23 -3.48 -15.22
N GLY A 342 -10.01 -3.43 -15.76
CA GLY A 342 -8.97 -2.51 -15.32
C GLY A 342 -7.93 -3.12 -14.39
N ASN A 343 -7.03 -2.29 -13.84
CA ASN A 343 -5.84 -2.77 -13.13
C ASN A 343 -5.73 -2.24 -11.68
N GLY A 344 -5.37 -3.12 -10.75
CA GLY A 344 -5.08 -2.77 -9.36
C GLY A 344 -6.29 -2.48 -8.46
N PRO A 345 -7.24 -3.42 -8.26
CA PRO A 345 -8.20 -3.31 -7.16
C PRO A 345 -7.47 -3.30 -5.80
N ARG A 346 -7.62 -2.21 -5.03
CA ARG A 346 -6.86 -1.99 -3.77
C ARG A 346 -7.73 -1.70 -2.54
N CYS A 347 -8.96 -1.26 -2.75
CA CYS A 347 -9.99 -1.09 -1.72
C CYS A 347 -11.35 -1.35 -2.36
N PHE A 348 -12.35 -1.71 -1.57
CA PHE A 348 -13.73 -1.84 -2.04
C PHE A 348 -14.73 -1.73 -0.89
N ILE A 349 -16.00 -1.54 -1.23
CA ILE A 349 -17.12 -1.64 -0.29
C ILE A 349 -18.08 -2.73 -0.76
N ILE A 350 -18.73 -3.38 0.20
CA ILE A 350 -19.87 -4.26 -0.05
C ILE A 350 -21.14 -3.46 0.25
N LYS A 351 -22.12 -3.54 -0.65
CA LYS A 351 -23.47 -3.01 -0.44
C LYS A 351 -24.46 -4.08 -0.88
N GLU A 352 -25.24 -4.59 0.07
CA GLU A 352 -26.06 -5.79 -0.15
C GLU A 352 -25.15 -6.91 -0.70
N GLU A 353 -25.54 -7.60 -1.77
CA GLU A 353 -24.72 -8.63 -2.43
C GLU A 353 -23.82 -8.09 -3.57
N HIS A 354 -23.53 -6.78 -3.59
CA HIS A 354 -22.67 -6.18 -4.61
C HIS A 354 -21.33 -5.70 -4.02
N ALA A 355 -20.22 -6.07 -4.67
CA ALA A 355 -18.92 -5.47 -4.42
C ALA A 355 -18.67 -4.29 -5.38
N ILE A 356 -18.42 -3.10 -4.82
CA ILE A 356 -18.06 -1.90 -5.59
C ILE A 356 -16.55 -1.70 -5.48
N VAL A 357 -15.83 -2.02 -6.56
CA VAL A 357 -14.37 -2.17 -6.59
C VAL A 357 -13.72 -1.19 -7.59
N PRO A 358 -13.17 -0.05 -7.13
CA PRO A 358 -12.35 0.83 -7.95
C PRO A 358 -10.96 0.24 -8.22
N THR A 359 -10.48 0.40 -9.45
CA THR A 359 -9.14 -0.01 -9.88
C THR A 359 -8.16 1.18 -9.86
N TYR A 360 -7.15 1.11 -9.00
CA TYR A 360 -6.20 2.21 -8.73
C TYR A 360 -5.39 2.63 -9.96
N PHE A 361 -5.05 1.70 -10.86
CA PHE A 361 -4.21 1.96 -12.03
C PHE A 361 -4.97 2.22 -13.33
N SER A 362 -6.31 2.16 -13.33
CA SER A 362 -7.11 2.46 -14.53
C SER A 362 -8.34 3.34 -14.28
N ASP A 363 -8.60 3.72 -13.02
CA ASP A 363 -9.74 4.53 -12.59
C ASP A 363 -11.07 3.99 -13.13
N THR A 364 -11.24 2.67 -13.02
CA THR A 364 -12.44 1.92 -13.45
C THR A 364 -13.17 1.41 -12.22
N LEU A 365 -14.44 1.78 -12.07
CA LEU A 365 -15.29 1.26 -11.00
C LEU A 365 -15.98 0.01 -11.50
N ASN A 366 -15.71 -1.12 -10.86
CA ASN A 366 -16.43 -2.37 -11.10
C ASN A 366 -17.55 -2.49 -10.07
N ILE A 367 -18.73 -2.90 -10.51
CA ILE A 367 -19.86 -3.28 -9.66
C ILE A 367 -20.10 -4.75 -9.98
N VAL A 368 -19.78 -5.63 -9.03
CA VAL A 368 -19.85 -7.09 -9.20
C VAL A 368 -21.00 -7.62 -8.36
N ASP A 369 -21.95 -8.32 -8.98
CA ASP A 369 -22.94 -9.13 -8.26
C ASP A 369 -22.24 -10.39 -7.74
N LEU A 370 -22.25 -10.61 -6.42
CA LEU A 370 -21.52 -11.70 -5.77
C LEU A 370 -22.22 -13.07 -5.89
N ASN A 371 -23.43 -13.12 -6.44
CA ASN A 371 -24.19 -14.36 -6.69
C ASN A 371 -24.21 -14.73 -8.18
N THR A 372 -24.38 -13.77 -9.08
CA THR A 372 -24.44 -14.03 -10.53
C THR A 372 -23.10 -13.86 -11.25
N ILE A 373 -22.09 -13.30 -10.56
CA ILE A 373 -20.78 -12.86 -11.07
C ILE A 373 -20.82 -11.83 -12.21
N ASP A 374 -21.98 -11.23 -12.47
CA ASP A 374 -22.12 -10.17 -13.47
C ASP A 374 -21.34 -8.92 -13.06
N ILE A 375 -20.67 -8.29 -14.03
CA ILE A 375 -19.83 -7.10 -13.80
C ILE A 375 -20.36 -5.94 -14.64
N GLN A 376 -20.75 -4.86 -13.97
CA GLN A 376 -20.94 -3.55 -14.60
C GLN A 376 -19.71 -2.68 -14.33
N SER A 377 -19.01 -2.25 -15.38
CA SER A 377 -17.87 -1.32 -15.28
C SER A 377 -18.25 0.13 -15.63
N ILE A 378 -17.74 1.10 -14.87
CA ILE A 378 -17.86 2.54 -15.14
C ILE A 378 -16.45 3.15 -15.19
N ALA A 379 -16.09 3.80 -16.29
CA ALA A 379 -14.86 4.60 -16.35
C ALA A 379 -15.05 5.90 -15.54
N MET A 380 -14.30 6.04 -14.44
CA MET A 380 -14.36 7.24 -13.57
C MET A 380 -13.52 8.41 -14.12
N VAL A 381 -12.63 8.12 -15.06
CA VAL A 381 -11.89 9.11 -15.86
C VAL A 381 -12.04 8.75 -17.33
N LYS A 382 -12.75 9.58 -18.09
CA LYS A 382 -12.86 9.42 -19.55
C LYS A 382 -11.56 9.84 -20.22
N ASN A 383 -11.11 9.05 -21.20
CA ASN A 383 -9.87 9.30 -21.95
C ASN A 383 -8.63 9.48 -21.06
N ARG A 384 -8.51 8.65 -20.01
CA ARG A 384 -7.37 8.63 -19.06
C ARG A 384 -6.03 8.51 -19.80
N VAL A 385 -5.08 9.38 -19.47
CA VAL A 385 -3.73 9.37 -20.05
C VAL A 385 -2.72 8.93 -18.99
N GLU A 386 -1.83 7.99 -19.35
CA GLU A 386 -0.72 7.57 -18.51
C GLU A 386 0.58 8.22 -18.97
N SER A 387 1.28 8.87 -18.04
CA SER A 387 2.72 9.15 -18.20
C SER A 387 3.53 7.85 -18.11
N SER A 388 4.79 7.88 -18.56
CA SER A 388 5.74 6.78 -18.34
C SER A 388 5.90 6.43 -16.85
N ILE A 389 5.92 7.42 -15.95
CA ILE A 389 5.92 7.21 -14.50
C ILE A 389 4.69 6.42 -14.04
N ASN A 390 3.49 6.76 -14.54
CA ASN A 390 2.25 6.07 -14.18
C ASN A 390 2.25 4.61 -14.69
N LYS A 391 2.75 4.39 -15.91
CA LYS A 391 3.00 3.04 -16.45
C LYS A 391 3.99 2.28 -15.57
N GLY A 392 5.06 2.94 -15.12
CA GLY A 392 6.08 2.38 -14.23
C GLY A 392 5.54 1.93 -12.88
N GLU A 393 4.76 2.79 -12.18
CA GLU A 393 4.11 2.41 -10.92
C GLU A 393 3.19 1.20 -11.13
N LYS A 394 2.45 1.15 -12.25
CA LYS A 394 1.62 0.01 -12.62
C LYS A 394 2.47 -1.25 -12.82
N TYR A 395 3.44 -1.26 -13.73
CA TYR A 395 4.28 -2.42 -14.03
C TYR A 395 5.08 -2.94 -12.83
N PHE A 396 5.46 -2.06 -11.90
CA PHE A 396 6.12 -2.43 -10.64
C PHE A 396 5.20 -3.23 -9.70
N ASN A 397 3.89 -2.99 -9.77
CA ASN A 397 2.87 -3.63 -8.93
C ASN A 397 2.15 -4.80 -9.60
N ASP A 398 2.21 -4.88 -10.93
CA ASP A 398 1.45 -5.82 -11.76
C ASP A 398 2.11 -7.20 -11.84
N ALA A 399 1.41 -8.24 -11.38
CA ALA A 399 1.86 -9.63 -11.40
C ALA A 399 1.45 -10.37 -12.69
N ALA A 400 0.71 -9.73 -13.61
CA ALA A 400 0.51 -10.26 -14.96
C ALA A 400 1.85 -10.43 -15.70
N TYR A 401 2.86 -9.63 -15.34
CA TYR A 401 4.23 -9.68 -15.88
C TYR A 401 5.19 -10.54 -15.04
N CYS A 402 4.67 -11.58 -14.41
CA CYS A 402 5.43 -12.54 -13.64
C CYS A 402 4.99 -13.96 -13.99
N PHE A 403 5.94 -14.90 -14.08
CA PHE A 403 5.63 -16.29 -14.39
C PHE A 403 4.57 -16.84 -13.43
N GLN A 404 3.45 -17.33 -13.99
CA GLN A 404 2.27 -17.82 -13.25
C GLN A 404 1.68 -16.84 -12.21
N ASN A 405 1.97 -15.54 -12.29
CA ASN A 405 1.43 -14.49 -11.42
C ASN A 405 1.76 -14.63 -9.91
N TRP A 406 2.88 -15.26 -9.56
CA TRP A 406 3.28 -15.49 -8.16
C TRP A 406 3.67 -14.24 -7.37
N GLN A 407 4.18 -13.20 -8.03
CA GLN A 407 4.60 -11.95 -7.38
C GLN A 407 4.72 -10.77 -8.36
N SER A 408 4.99 -9.58 -7.85
CA SER A 408 5.49 -8.42 -8.60
C SER A 408 6.60 -7.74 -7.77
N CYS A 409 7.26 -6.67 -8.26
CA CYS A 409 8.32 -6.00 -7.49
C CYS A 409 7.82 -5.51 -6.11
N ASN A 410 6.56 -5.08 -6.00
CA ASN A 410 5.91 -4.72 -4.74
C ASN A 410 5.81 -5.89 -3.72
N GLY A 411 6.06 -7.15 -4.12
CA GLY A 411 6.11 -8.30 -3.22
C GLY A 411 7.21 -8.19 -2.17
N CYS A 412 8.45 -7.94 -2.62
CA CYS A 412 9.61 -7.73 -1.73
C CYS A 412 9.89 -6.23 -1.45
N HIS A 413 9.41 -5.33 -2.31
CA HIS A 413 9.54 -3.88 -2.16
C HIS A 413 8.18 -3.17 -1.94
N PRO A 414 7.44 -3.52 -0.87
CA PRO A 414 6.15 -2.92 -0.58
C PRO A 414 6.29 -1.45 -0.15
N GLY A 415 5.15 -0.74 -0.10
CA GLY A 415 5.07 0.59 0.51
C GLY A 415 5.82 1.68 -0.25
N ASP A 416 5.58 1.76 -1.56
CA ASP A 416 6.19 2.70 -2.52
C ASP A 416 7.67 2.40 -2.78
N ALA A 417 7.95 1.13 -3.14
CA ALA A 417 9.27 0.61 -3.49
C ALA A 417 10.33 0.70 -2.37
N ARG A 418 9.89 0.57 -1.11
CA ARG A 418 10.78 0.43 0.05
C ARG A 418 11.17 -1.05 0.21
N MET A 419 10.88 -1.66 1.35
CA MET A 419 11.36 -3.01 1.71
C MET A 419 10.36 -3.71 2.63
N ASP A 420 10.36 -5.04 2.58
CA ASP A 420 9.48 -5.95 3.33
C ASP A 420 9.99 -6.33 4.72
N ALA A 421 11.18 -5.84 5.09
CA ALA A 421 11.92 -6.14 6.31
C ALA A 421 12.46 -7.58 6.43
N MET A 422 12.65 -8.30 5.32
CA MET A 422 13.19 -9.65 5.29
C MET A 422 14.59 -9.75 4.69
N ASN A 423 15.26 -10.87 4.96
CA ASN A 423 16.46 -11.28 4.27
C ASN A 423 16.13 -12.31 3.18
N TRP A 424 16.54 -12.07 1.94
CA TRP A 424 16.33 -12.99 0.82
C TRP A 424 17.65 -13.57 0.33
N ASP A 425 17.70 -14.88 0.12
CA ASP A 425 18.84 -15.58 -0.48
C ASP A 425 18.74 -15.53 -2.01
N LEU A 426 19.29 -14.45 -2.57
CA LEU A 426 19.22 -14.16 -4.00
C LEU A 426 20.38 -14.81 -4.75
N MET A 427 20.07 -15.52 -5.83
CA MET A 427 21.04 -16.31 -6.63
C MET A 427 22.21 -15.53 -7.25
N ASN A 428 22.31 -14.21 -7.08
CA ASN A 428 23.31 -13.34 -7.71
C ASN A 428 24.64 -13.22 -6.96
N ASP A 429 24.73 -13.63 -5.70
CA ASP A 429 25.97 -13.66 -4.91
C ASP A 429 26.23 -15.00 -4.19
N GLY A 430 25.49 -16.05 -4.55
CA GLY A 430 25.66 -17.41 -4.05
C GLY A 430 24.36 -18.00 -3.49
N ILE A 431 24.44 -19.21 -2.94
CA ILE A 431 23.37 -19.81 -2.13
C ILE A 431 23.81 -19.78 -0.67
N GLY A 432 22.89 -19.47 0.24
CA GLY A 432 23.13 -19.36 1.67
C GLY A 432 23.57 -17.97 2.13
N ASN A 433 23.45 -16.96 1.27
CA ASN A 433 23.93 -15.60 1.48
C ASN A 433 22.77 -14.61 1.67
N SER A 434 21.74 -14.98 2.44
CA SER A 434 20.54 -14.14 2.65
C SER A 434 20.87 -12.70 3.03
N LYS A 435 20.37 -11.72 2.26
CA LYS A 435 20.58 -10.28 2.49
C LYS A 435 19.29 -9.52 2.67
N ASN A 436 19.35 -8.52 3.52
CA ASN A 436 18.22 -7.66 3.84
C ASN A 436 17.74 -6.88 2.60
N CYS A 437 16.43 -6.84 2.39
CA CYS A 437 15.83 -6.18 1.24
C CYS A 437 16.12 -4.67 1.24
N LYS A 438 16.92 -4.17 0.28
CA LYS A 438 17.27 -2.75 0.17
C LYS A 438 16.08 -1.93 -0.36
N SER A 439 15.83 -0.76 0.25
CA SER A 439 14.91 0.23 -0.32
C SER A 439 15.39 0.69 -1.71
N LEU A 440 14.47 0.85 -2.67
CA LEU A 440 14.79 1.32 -4.02
C LEU A 440 14.75 2.85 -4.15
N LEU A 441 14.32 3.56 -3.10
CA LEU A 441 14.39 5.01 -3.00
C LEU A 441 15.81 5.52 -3.32
N LEU A 442 15.93 6.51 -4.21
CA LEU A 442 17.19 7.12 -4.67
C LEU A 442 18.18 6.16 -5.36
N SER A 443 17.86 4.87 -5.51
CA SER A 443 18.81 3.85 -5.98
C SER A 443 19.32 4.06 -7.41
N HIS A 444 18.62 4.83 -8.26
CA HIS A 444 19.09 5.22 -9.60
C HIS A 444 20.13 6.35 -9.60
N VAL A 445 20.27 7.08 -8.48
CA VAL A 445 21.25 8.17 -8.30
C VAL A 445 22.32 7.87 -7.24
N THR A 446 22.26 6.68 -6.62
CA THR A 446 23.27 6.14 -5.67
C THR A 446 23.77 4.76 -6.12
N PRO A 447 24.45 4.62 -7.27
CA PRO A 447 25.11 3.37 -7.65
C PRO A 447 26.30 3.06 -6.71
N PRO A 448 26.74 1.79 -6.57
CA PRO A 448 26.18 0.58 -7.18
C PRO A 448 24.84 0.15 -6.55
N ALA A 449 24.23 -0.88 -7.12
CA ALA A 449 22.97 -1.45 -6.65
C ALA A 449 23.18 -2.86 -6.07
N MET A 450 22.23 -3.27 -5.19
CA MET A 450 22.35 -4.40 -4.24
C MET A 450 23.39 -4.15 -3.14
N ILE A 451 23.30 -4.88 -2.03
CA ILE A 451 24.13 -4.61 -0.84
C ILE A 451 25.60 -5.02 -1.00
N SER A 452 25.85 -6.00 -1.88
CA SER A 452 27.17 -6.44 -2.34
C SER A 452 27.75 -5.55 -3.45
N GLY A 453 27.02 -4.53 -3.92
CA GLY A 453 27.41 -3.69 -5.05
C GLY A 453 27.55 -4.43 -6.39
N ILE A 454 27.05 -5.67 -6.48
CA ILE A 454 27.24 -6.58 -7.62
C ILE A 454 26.60 -6.08 -8.92
N ARG A 455 25.68 -5.12 -8.86
CA ARG A 455 25.06 -4.49 -10.03
C ARG A 455 25.56 -3.05 -10.19
N ALA A 456 26.08 -2.71 -11.37
CA ALA A 456 26.65 -1.39 -11.64
C ALA A 456 25.66 -0.22 -11.45
N SER A 457 24.36 -0.45 -11.61
CA SER A 457 23.30 0.54 -11.36
C SER A 457 21.93 -0.12 -11.20
N SER A 458 20.96 0.66 -10.71
CA SER A 458 19.57 0.19 -10.57
C SER A 458 18.85 -0.05 -11.90
N TYR A 459 19.29 0.58 -12.99
CA TYR A 459 18.86 0.22 -14.35
C TYR A 459 19.14 -1.27 -14.65
N VAL A 460 20.34 -1.76 -14.33
CA VAL A 460 20.66 -3.19 -14.47
C VAL A 460 19.81 -4.02 -13.50
N ALA A 461 19.54 -3.52 -12.29
CA ALA A 461 18.73 -4.20 -11.28
C ALA A 461 17.26 -4.41 -11.69
N VAL A 462 16.61 -3.44 -12.34
CA VAL A 462 15.23 -3.56 -12.82
C VAL A 462 15.11 -4.67 -13.88
N ARG A 463 16.00 -4.65 -14.88
CA ARG A 463 16.02 -5.62 -15.99
C ARG A 463 16.31 -7.04 -15.51
N THR A 464 17.28 -7.18 -14.61
CA THR A 464 17.60 -8.48 -13.99
C THR A 464 16.54 -8.95 -12.98
N GLY A 465 15.79 -8.04 -12.38
CA GLY A 465 14.61 -8.35 -11.55
C GLY A 465 13.52 -9.05 -12.36
N TYR A 466 13.11 -8.49 -13.52
CA TYR A 466 12.16 -9.18 -14.39
C TYR A 466 12.66 -10.55 -14.84
N LYS A 467 13.91 -10.62 -15.32
CA LYS A 467 14.49 -11.85 -15.88
C LYS A 467 14.68 -12.97 -14.87
N TYR A 468 15.22 -12.68 -13.68
CA TYR A 468 15.65 -13.69 -12.71
C TYR A 468 14.80 -13.78 -11.43
N ILE A 469 13.93 -12.81 -11.16
CA ILE A 469 13.04 -12.81 -9.98
C ILE A 469 11.56 -12.90 -10.38
N GLN A 470 11.16 -12.36 -11.53
CA GLN A 470 9.82 -12.58 -12.10
C GLN A 470 9.78 -13.67 -13.20
N PHE A 471 10.94 -14.23 -13.55
CA PHE A 471 11.12 -15.31 -14.54
C PHE A 471 10.46 -15.02 -15.89
N ILE A 472 10.60 -13.77 -16.37
CA ILE A 472 10.03 -13.32 -17.64
C ILE A 472 11.03 -12.44 -18.41
N ASP A 473 11.04 -12.59 -19.75
CA ASP A 473 11.72 -11.65 -20.65
C ASP A 473 10.65 -10.71 -21.22
N LEU A 474 10.71 -9.42 -20.86
CA LEU A 474 9.77 -8.38 -21.28
C LEU A 474 10.40 -7.40 -22.27
N PRO A 475 9.60 -6.66 -23.07
CA PRO A 475 10.07 -5.52 -23.85
C PRO A 475 10.72 -4.44 -22.97
N GLU A 476 11.75 -3.78 -23.49
CA GLU A 476 12.54 -2.76 -22.76
C GLU A 476 11.71 -1.54 -22.27
N GLU A 477 10.55 -1.25 -22.88
CA GLU A 477 9.61 -0.22 -22.41
C GLU A 477 9.17 -0.48 -20.95
N PHE A 478 8.96 -1.74 -20.56
CA PHE A 478 8.54 -2.09 -19.19
C PHE A 478 9.61 -1.68 -18.17
N ALA A 479 10.86 -2.07 -18.42
CA ALA A 479 11.98 -1.70 -17.57
C ALA A 479 12.20 -0.18 -17.54
N THR A 480 12.12 0.48 -18.70
CA THR A 480 12.33 1.93 -18.83
C THR A 480 11.26 2.74 -18.09
N CYS A 481 9.98 2.36 -18.18
CA CYS A 481 8.93 3.00 -17.39
C CYS A 481 9.12 2.78 -15.88
N VAL A 482 9.56 1.58 -15.46
CA VAL A 482 9.89 1.32 -14.04
C VAL A 482 11.10 2.13 -13.57
N ASP A 483 12.13 2.32 -14.41
CA ASP A 483 13.25 3.21 -14.11
C ASP A 483 12.77 4.66 -13.87
N GLU A 484 11.89 5.18 -14.74
CA GLU A 484 11.27 6.51 -14.56
C GLU A 484 10.44 6.60 -13.27
N TYR A 485 9.67 5.56 -12.94
CA TYR A 485 8.93 5.52 -11.67
C TYR A 485 9.86 5.55 -10.45
N LEU A 486 10.91 4.72 -10.44
CA LEU A 486 11.86 4.66 -9.31
C LEU A 486 12.67 5.97 -9.17
N LEU A 487 13.02 6.62 -10.29
CA LEU A 487 13.58 7.98 -10.30
C LEU A 487 12.64 9.05 -9.76
N SER A 488 11.32 8.87 -9.91
CA SER A 488 10.31 9.84 -9.43
C SER A 488 10.05 9.79 -7.91
N LEU A 489 10.55 8.75 -7.23
CA LEU A 489 10.33 8.56 -5.79
C LEU A 489 11.02 9.65 -4.97
N LYS A 490 10.29 10.18 -4.00
CA LYS A 490 10.78 11.17 -3.04
C LYS A 490 10.92 10.56 -1.63
N PRO A 491 11.90 11.03 -0.84
CA PRO A 491 11.96 10.74 0.59
C PRO A 491 10.81 11.44 1.33
N LEU A 492 10.28 10.80 2.36
CA LEU A 492 9.30 11.37 3.28
C LEU A 492 10.00 12.02 4.48
N PRO A 493 9.48 13.14 5.03
CA PRO A 493 10.01 13.75 6.24
C PRO A 493 10.01 12.76 7.41
N SER A 494 11.13 12.72 8.14
CA SER A 494 11.27 11.81 9.27
C SER A 494 10.31 12.15 10.43
N PRO A 495 9.65 11.15 11.06
CA PRO A 495 8.85 11.34 12.27
C PRO A 495 9.69 11.74 13.50
N PHE A 496 11.03 11.72 13.41
CA PHE A 496 11.94 12.20 14.45
C PHE A 496 12.23 13.72 14.35
N LEU A 497 11.75 14.38 13.29
CA LEU A 497 11.83 15.83 13.15
C LEU A 497 10.73 16.52 13.98
N ILE A 498 11.09 17.60 14.66
CA ILE A 498 10.16 18.45 15.40
C ILE A 498 9.90 19.68 14.54
N ASN A 499 8.69 19.80 13.98
CA ASN A 499 8.29 20.87 13.05
C ASN A 499 9.24 21.02 11.83
N GLY A 500 9.78 19.90 11.32
CA GLY A 500 10.73 19.89 10.20
C GLY A 500 12.19 20.12 10.60
N GLU A 501 12.49 20.38 11.87
CA GLU A 501 13.85 20.57 12.38
C GLU A 501 14.35 19.39 13.23
N LEU A 502 15.68 19.30 13.38
CA LEU A 502 16.32 18.35 14.29
C LEU A 502 15.89 18.60 15.74
N SER A 503 15.50 17.53 16.46
CA SER A 503 15.30 17.59 17.91
C SER A 503 16.60 18.00 18.64
N GLU A 504 16.53 18.54 19.85
CA GLU A 504 17.74 18.85 20.64
C GLU A 504 18.60 17.60 20.90
N LYS A 505 17.99 16.41 20.89
CA LYS A 505 18.69 15.12 20.96
C LYS A 505 19.43 14.83 19.64
N ALA A 506 18.78 15.01 18.48
CA ALA A 506 19.40 14.86 17.17
C ALA A 506 20.51 15.89 16.91
N LYS A 507 20.37 17.15 17.39
CA LYS A 507 21.44 18.16 17.32
C LYS A 507 22.70 17.76 18.09
N ARG A 508 22.58 17.00 19.18
CA ARG A 508 23.73 16.39 19.88
C ARG A 508 24.22 15.15 19.14
N GLY A 509 23.31 14.31 18.64
CA GLY A 509 23.61 13.17 17.78
C GLY A 509 24.46 13.50 16.55
N ARG A 510 24.22 14.64 15.91
CA ARG A 510 25.06 15.14 14.81
C ARG A 510 26.51 15.35 15.23
N LYS A 511 26.76 15.90 16.43
CA LYS A 511 28.13 16.05 16.96
C LYS A 511 28.76 14.70 17.28
N VAL A 512 27.95 13.69 17.62
CA VAL A 512 28.40 12.31 17.83
C VAL A 512 28.77 11.65 16.50
N PHE A 513 27.99 11.89 15.44
CA PHE A 513 28.23 11.45 14.07
C PHE A 513 29.57 11.99 13.54
N GLU A 514 29.79 13.30 13.66
CA GLU A 514 31.05 13.98 13.32
C GLU A 514 32.22 13.48 14.21
N LYS A 515 32.00 13.27 15.52
CA LYS A 515 33.02 12.74 16.46
C LYS A 515 33.50 11.33 16.10
N PHE A 516 32.60 10.48 15.61
CA PHE A 516 32.92 9.10 15.21
C PHE A 516 33.18 8.95 13.70
N LYS A 517 33.31 10.07 12.95
CA LYS A 517 33.67 10.08 11.51
C LYS A 517 32.68 9.33 10.63
N CYS A 518 31.40 9.26 11.02
CA CYS A 518 30.37 8.61 10.21
C CYS A 518 30.21 9.31 8.84
N ASP A 519 30.56 10.60 8.77
CA ASP A 519 30.63 11.42 7.56
C ASP A 519 31.78 11.07 6.60
N GLU A 520 32.73 10.20 6.96
CA GLU A 520 33.75 9.73 6.01
C GLU A 520 33.16 8.77 4.95
N CYS A 521 32.12 8.00 5.31
CA CYS A 521 31.36 7.16 4.37
C CYS A 521 29.99 7.78 4.04
N HIS A 522 29.25 8.28 5.05
CA HIS A 522 27.91 8.82 4.88
C HIS A 522 27.93 10.33 4.63
N SER A 523 28.43 10.74 3.47
CA SER A 523 28.63 12.14 3.09
C SER A 523 27.66 12.64 2.00
N GLY A 524 27.73 13.94 1.69
CA GLY A 524 27.03 14.54 0.56
C GLY A 524 25.50 14.65 0.72
N PRO A 525 24.77 14.99 -0.36
CA PRO A 525 23.31 15.22 -0.31
C PRO A 525 22.51 13.97 0.04
N TYR A 526 23.05 12.78 -0.28
CA TYR A 526 22.42 11.47 -0.09
C TYR A 526 22.94 10.70 1.13
N TYR A 527 23.89 11.23 1.91
CA TYR A 527 24.53 10.51 3.02
C TYR A 527 25.09 9.13 2.60
N THR A 528 25.80 9.11 1.47
CA THR A 528 26.57 7.97 0.94
C THR A 528 27.64 8.50 -0.01
N ASP A 529 28.84 7.93 0.08
CA ASP A 529 29.98 8.19 -0.79
C ASP A 529 30.01 7.29 -2.05
N MET A 530 29.01 6.40 -2.20
CA MET A 530 28.88 5.48 -3.33
C MET A 530 30.06 4.51 -3.49
N GLN A 531 30.77 4.22 -2.40
CA GLN A 531 31.90 3.28 -2.38
C GLN A 531 31.57 1.98 -1.63
N LEU A 532 32.42 0.98 -1.83
CA LEU A 532 32.43 -0.27 -1.05
C LEU A 532 33.42 -0.14 0.12
N HIS A 533 32.98 -0.47 1.33
CA HIS A 533 33.81 -0.39 2.54
C HIS A 533 33.83 -1.68 3.35
N ARG A 534 35.01 -2.02 3.86
CA ARG A 534 35.20 -3.15 4.78
C ARG A 534 34.95 -2.69 6.22
N ILE A 535 33.71 -2.79 6.67
CA ILE A 535 33.27 -2.39 8.01
C ILE A 535 32.69 -3.61 8.74
N GLY A 536 33.05 -3.77 10.01
CA GLY A 536 32.63 -4.89 10.86
C GLY A 536 33.53 -6.12 10.73
N GLU A 537 33.21 -7.16 11.51
CA GLU A 537 33.96 -8.43 11.53
C GLU A 537 33.47 -9.38 10.42
N ASP A 538 32.20 -9.25 10.00
CA ASP A 538 31.58 -10.07 8.95
C ASP A 538 31.69 -9.41 7.56
N VAL A 539 32.87 -9.53 6.96
CA VAL A 539 33.12 -9.05 5.60
C VAL A 539 33.17 -10.23 4.63
N GLU A 540 32.03 -10.56 4.03
CA GLU A 540 31.88 -11.66 3.07
C GLU A 540 32.54 -11.37 1.71
N PHE A 541 32.49 -10.12 1.26
CA PHE A 541 33.00 -9.70 -0.05
C PHE A 541 34.37 -9.03 0.08
N GLU A 542 35.31 -9.35 -0.83
CA GLU A 542 36.70 -8.82 -0.80
C GLU A 542 36.77 -7.29 -0.70
N LYS A 543 35.86 -6.60 -1.41
CA LYS A 543 35.78 -5.13 -1.46
C LYS A 543 34.93 -4.53 -0.33
N GLY A 544 34.25 -5.34 0.48
CA GLY A 544 33.31 -4.90 1.50
C GLY A 544 31.89 -4.64 0.97
N TRP A 545 31.16 -3.80 1.70
CA TRP A 545 29.73 -3.55 1.55
C TRP A 545 29.48 -2.17 0.92
N ASP A 546 28.43 -2.05 0.10
CA ASP A 546 27.97 -0.76 -0.45
C ASP A 546 27.44 0.16 0.65
N THR A 547 27.95 1.40 0.74
CA THR A 547 27.46 2.42 1.67
C THR A 547 26.02 2.81 1.33
N PRO A 548 24.99 2.42 2.12
CA PRO A 548 23.62 2.81 1.82
C PRO A 548 23.40 4.30 2.07
N THR A 549 22.46 4.90 1.35
CA THR A 549 21.94 6.23 1.69
C THR A 549 21.29 6.19 3.08
N LEU A 550 21.52 7.23 3.91
CA LEU A 550 20.79 7.40 5.17
C LEU A 550 19.47 8.18 5.03
N ARG A 551 19.08 8.60 3.81
CA ARG A 551 17.82 9.30 3.58
C ARG A 551 16.62 8.37 3.79
N GLU A 552 15.69 8.77 4.64
CA GLU A 552 14.53 7.95 5.03
C GLU A 552 14.92 6.63 5.76
N VAL A 553 16.14 6.53 6.30
CA VAL A 553 16.63 5.30 6.95
C VAL A 553 15.77 4.86 8.14
N TRP A 554 15.08 5.79 8.81
CA TRP A 554 14.10 5.50 9.85
C TRP A 554 12.99 4.53 9.43
N ARG A 555 12.74 4.39 8.11
CA ARG A 555 11.72 3.52 7.55
C ARG A 555 12.26 2.15 7.11
N THR A 556 13.58 1.95 7.09
CA THR A 556 14.24 0.77 6.49
C THR A 556 14.82 -0.20 7.53
N ALA A 557 14.21 -0.29 8.72
CA ALA A 557 14.55 -1.34 9.69
C ALA A 557 14.17 -2.75 9.16
N PRO A 558 14.75 -3.84 9.70
CA PRO A 558 15.95 -3.86 10.52
C PRO A 558 17.19 -3.46 9.70
N TYR A 559 18.30 -3.19 10.40
CA TYR A 559 19.50 -2.57 9.86
C TYR A 559 20.67 -3.55 9.77
N LEU A 560 21.73 -3.11 9.06
CA LEU A 560 22.87 -3.90 8.58
C LEU A 560 22.48 -4.86 7.45
N PHE A 561 23.48 -5.46 6.78
CA PHE A 561 23.28 -6.16 5.51
C PHE A 561 22.40 -7.42 5.59
N ASP A 562 22.22 -7.93 6.80
CA ASP A 562 21.45 -9.11 7.18
C ASP A 562 20.37 -8.78 8.21
N GLY A 563 20.05 -7.50 8.43
CA GLY A 563 18.96 -7.12 9.33
C GLY A 563 19.13 -7.58 10.78
N ARG A 564 20.37 -7.84 11.25
CA ARG A 564 20.65 -8.29 12.63
C ARG A 564 20.40 -7.23 13.72
N ALA A 565 20.20 -5.98 13.33
CA ALA A 565 19.91 -4.88 14.25
C ALA A 565 18.44 -4.44 14.09
N ALA A 566 17.58 -4.74 15.07
CA ALA A 566 16.18 -4.32 15.03
C ALA A 566 16.04 -2.79 15.16
N THR A 567 17.00 -2.14 15.84
CA THR A 567 16.98 -0.69 16.07
C THR A 567 18.29 -0.02 15.63
N MET A 568 18.20 1.25 15.24
CA MET A 568 19.38 2.06 14.89
C MET A 568 20.32 2.26 16.08
N LYS A 569 19.85 2.08 17.32
CA LYS A 569 20.72 2.08 18.51
C LYS A 569 21.63 0.85 18.55
N GLU A 570 21.09 -0.33 18.26
CA GLU A 570 21.86 -1.59 18.24
C GLU A 570 23.01 -1.55 17.22
N VAL A 571 22.82 -0.87 16.08
CA VAL A 571 23.87 -0.64 15.08
C VAL A 571 25.14 -0.06 15.72
N PHE A 572 24.99 0.90 16.64
CA PHE A 572 26.12 1.59 17.28
C PHE A 572 26.53 0.99 18.63
N GLU A 573 25.58 0.52 19.43
CA GLU A 573 25.85 0.01 20.79
C GLU A 573 26.27 -1.47 20.82
N VAL A 574 25.64 -2.31 19.98
CA VAL A 574 25.90 -3.76 19.94
C VAL A 574 26.91 -4.08 18.84
N TYR A 575 26.63 -3.66 17.60
CA TYR A 575 27.42 -4.03 16.42
C TYR A 575 28.56 -3.06 16.11
N LYS A 576 28.58 -1.90 16.77
CA LYS A 576 29.57 -0.80 16.66
C LYS A 576 29.71 -0.14 15.30
N HIS A 577 29.50 -0.84 14.19
CA HIS A 577 29.52 -0.31 12.81
C HIS A 577 30.72 0.62 12.54
N GLY A 578 31.94 0.08 12.67
CA GLY A 578 33.19 0.84 12.45
C GLY A 578 33.64 1.73 13.62
N ILE A 579 32.88 1.79 14.73
CA ILE A 579 33.27 2.54 15.91
C ILE A 579 34.23 1.72 16.80
N ASP A 580 35.54 1.87 16.55
CA ASP A 580 36.61 1.24 17.35
C ASP A 580 36.69 1.75 18.80
N LYS A 581 36.22 2.98 19.03
CA LYS A 581 36.27 3.66 20.33
C LYS A 581 35.09 3.26 21.20
N LYS A 582 35.22 3.40 22.52
CA LYS A 582 34.07 3.22 23.42
C LYS A 582 33.03 4.32 23.18
N ILE A 583 31.85 3.92 22.70
CA ILE A 583 30.62 4.74 22.72
C ILE A 583 29.84 4.46 24.02
N SER A 584 29.18 5.48 24.57
CA SER A 584 28.23 5.30 25.69
C SER A 584 26.80 5.12 25.18
N SER A 585 25.92 4.44 25.95
CA SER A 585 24.49 4.32 25.60
C SER A 585 23.87 5.66 25.23
N LYS A 586 24.20 6.74 25.96
CA LYS A 586 23.67 8.08 25.70
C LYS A 586 24.11 8.61 24.33
N GLU A 587 25.37 8.40 23.95
CA GLU A 587 25.88 8.79 22.64
C GLU A 587 25.26 7.93 21.53
N ALA A 588 25.07 6.63 21.75
CA ALA A 588 24.36 5.75 20.81
C ALA A 588 22.88 6.16 20.65
N ASP A 589 22.19 6.50 21.74
CA ASP A 589 20.83 7.03 21.74
C ASP A 589 20.72 8.36 20.98
N GLU A 590 21.68 9.26 21.17
CA GLU A 590 21.76 10.56 20.48
C GLU A 590 22.10 10.39 19.00
N LEU A 591 23.08 9.55 18.65
CA LEU A 591 23.46 9.23 17.27
C LEU A 591 22.31 8.56 16.51
N ALA A 592 21.61 7.60 17.11
CA ALA A 592 20.45 6.96 16.53
C ALA A 592 19.28 7.93 16.31
N GLU A 593 19.09 8.93 17.19
CA GLU A 593 18.11 10.00 16.95
C GLU A 593 18.47 10.82 15.70
N TYR A 594 19.75 11.20 15.56
CA TYR A 594 20.20 11.98 14.41
C TYR A 594 20.08 11.19 13.11
N VAL A 595 20.56 9.95 13.06
CA VAL A 595 20.51 9.12 11.85
C VAL A 595 19.06 8.84 11.43
N ASN A 596 18.15 8.56 12.37
CA ASN A 596 16.73 8.43 12.05
C ASN A 596 16.07 9.75 11.59
N SER A 597 16.67 10.92 11.80
CA SER A 597 16.11 12.21 11.37
C SER A 597 16.46 12.64 9.94
N LEU A 598 17.20 11.81 9.18
CA LEU A 598 17.81 12.16 7.87
C LEU A 598 16.95 11.92 6.61
#